data_AF-A0A959I4Z0-F1
#
_entry.id   AF-A0A959I4Z0-F1
#
_cell.length_a   1.000
_cell.length_b   1.000
_cell.length_c   1.000
_cell.angle_alpha   90.00
_cell.angle_beta   90.00
_cell.angle_gamma   90.00
#
_symmetry.space_group_name_H-M   'P 1'
#
loop_
_entity.id
_entity.type
_entity.pdbx_description
1 polymer ?
#
loop_
_entity_poly.entity_id
_entity_poly.type
_entity_poly.pdbx_seq_one_letter_code
_entity_poly.pdbx_strand_id
1 'polypeptide(L)' 'MTRDHTTVWDNCLQTIRKNVNQQSFRTWFEPIKPVRLDENALTIQVPNKFFYEWLEEHYVSLLKMTIRRELGD' A
#
# COMPACT_ATOMS: atom_id res chain seq x y z
N MET A 1 -0.55 10.12 -19.69
CA MET A 1 -1.59 9.51 -18.84
C MET A 1 -1.15 9.70 -17.40
N THR A 2 -1.85 10.53 -16.65
CA THR A 2 -1.59 10.71 -15.21
C THR A 2 -1.91 9.38 -14.53
N ARG A 3 -0.92 8.73 -13.89
CA ARG A 3 -1.20 7.53 -13.10
C ARG A 3 -2.11 7.95 -11.95
N ASP A 4 -3.25 7.29 -11.80
CA ASP A 4 -4.14 7.59 -10.69
C ASP A 4 -3.67 6.83 -9.44
N HIS A 5 -3.66 7.54 -8.31
CA HIS A 5 -3.34 7.00 -6.99
C HIS A 5 -4.17 5.77 -6.64
N THR A 6 -5.44 5.70 -7.07
CA THR A 6 -6.31 4.53 -6.88
C THR A 6 -5.82 3.33 -7.67
N THR A 7 -5.47 3.53 -8.94
CA THR A 7 -4.99 2.45 -9.82
C THR A 7 -3.65 1.90 -9.34
N VAL A 8 -2.71 2.76 -8.94
CA VAL A 8 -1.41 2.33 -8.42
C VAL A 8 -1.59 1.53 -7.12
N TRP A 9 -2.46 2.00 -6.22
CA TRP A 9 -2.73 1.29 -4.98
C TRP A 9 -3.46 -0.04 -5.21
N ASP A 10 -4.41 -0.14 -6.14
CA ASP A 10 -5.07 -1.41 -6.48
C ASP A 10 -4.06 -2.46 -6.95
N ASN A 11 -3.13 -2.07 -7.83
CA ASN A 11 -2.05 -2.97 -8.25
C ASN A 11 -1.14 -3.37 -7.08
N CYS A 12 -0.83 -2.42 -6.18
CA CYS A 12 -0.09 -2.72 -4.96
C CYS A 12 -0.83 -3.75 -4.11
N LEU A 13 -2.14 -3.56 -3.89
CA LEU A 13 -2.98 -4.48 -3.14
C LEU A 13 -3.01 -5.88 -3.76
N GLN A 14 -3.05 -5.99 -5.09
CA GLN A 14 -2.98 -7.29 -5.77
C GLN A 14 -1.66 -8.01 -5.52
N THR A 15 -0.54 -7.28 -5.52
CA THR A 15 0.77 -7.86 -5.20
C THR A 15 0.87 -8.22 -3.73
N ILE A 16 0.45 -7.33 -2.82
CA ILE A 16 0.45 -7.57 -1.37
C ILE A 16 -0.39 -8.81 -1.04
N ARG A 17 -1.58 -8.95 -1.62
CA ARG A 17 -2.48 -10.10 -1.42
C ARG A 17 -1.84 -11.44 -1.78
N LYS A 18 -0.86 -11.46 -2.68
CA LYS A 18 -0.08 -12.67 -3.02
C LYS A 18 1.06 -12.95 -2.04
N ASN A 19 1.51 -11.94 -1.30
CA ASN A 19 2.65 -12.02 -0.38
C ASN A 19 2.23 -12.16 1.10
N VAL A 20 0.97 -11.88 1.44
CA VAL A 20 0.45 -11.99 2.80
C VAL A 20 -0.75 -12.94 2.85
N ASN A 21 -1.02 -13.51 4.03
CA ASN A 21 -2.21 -14.33 4.22
C ASN A 21 -3.50 -13.48 4.13
N GLN A 22 -4.63 -14.14 3.85
CA GLN A 22 -5.91 -13.46 3.63
C GLN A 22 -6.40 -12.65 4.84
N GLN A 23 -6.14 -13.13 6.05
CA GLN A 23 -6.56 -12.45 7.28
C GLN A 23 -5.77 -11.14 7.48
N SER A 24 -4.44 -11.19 7.36
CA SER A 24 -3.57 -10.02 7.41
C SER A 24 -3.95 -9.01 6.34
N PHE A 25 -4.25 -9.45 5.12
CA PHE A 25 -4.70 -8.57 4.04
C PHE A 25 -5.97 -7.79 4.43
N ARG A 26 -7.01 -8.51 4.84
CA ARG A 26 -8.32 -7.93 5.19
C ARG A 26 -8.23 -7.00 6.39
N THR A 27 -7.45 -7.36 7.40
CA THR A 27 -7.34 -6.54 8.61
C THR A 27 -6.52 -5.28 8.36
N TRP A 28 -5.38 -5.38 7.68
CA TRP A 28 -4.39 -4.30 7.65
C TRP A 28 -4.41 -3.47 6.36
N PHE A 29 -4.71 -4.08 5.21
CA PHE A 29 -4.55 -3.44 3.90
C PHE A 29 -5.88 -3.03 3.26
N GLU A 30 -6.93 -3.82 3.43
CA GLU A 30 -8.28 -3.52 2.93
C GLU A 30 -8.85 -2.16 3.41
N PRO A 31 -8.66 -1.72 4.66
CA PRO A 31 -9.17 -0.41 5.10
C PRO A 31 -8.30 0.78 4.70
N ILE A 32 -7.13 0.56 4.08
CA ILE A 32 -6.22 1.62 3.65
C ILE A 32 -6.74 2.26 2.37
N LYS A 33 -6.74 3.60 2.33
CA LYS A 33 -7.17 4.37 1.16
C LYS A 33 -6.01 5.17 0.59
N PRO A 34 -5.78 5.16 -0.73
CA PRO A 34 -4.84 6.08 -1.35
C PRO A 34 -5.43 7.49 -1.30
N VAL A 35 -4.60 8.49 -1.01
CA VAL A 35 -5.02 9.90 -0.90
C VAL A 35 -4.40 10.74 -2.00
N ARG A 36 -3.14 10.47 -2.32
CA ARG A 36 -2.38 11.26 -3.27
C ARG A 36 -1.28 10.42 -3.88
N LEU A 37 -1.01 10.65 -5.15
CA LEU A 37 0.17 10.16 -5.83
C LEU A 37 0.92 11.34 -6.42
N ASP A 38 2.15 11.53 -5.96
CA ASP A 38 3.15 12.37 -6.60
C ASP A 38 4.10 11.48 -7.41
N GLU A 39 4.93 12.06 -8.28
CA GLU A 39 5.71 11.34 -9.31
C GLU A 39 6.36 10.04 -8.81
N ASN A 40 6.96 10.05 -7.61
CA ASN A 40 7.58 8.87 -6.98
C ASN A 40 7.06 8.57 -5.57
N ALA A 41 5.93 9.14 -5.13
CA ALA A 41 5.44 8.98 -3.76
C ALA A 41 3.92 8.77 -3.69
N LEU A 42 3.52 7.60 -3.19
CA LEU A 42 2.11 7.29 -2.89
C LEU A 42 1.81 7.58 -1.42
N THR A 43 0.91 8.53 -1.18
CA THR A 43 0.37 8.83 0.15
C THR A 43 -0.88 8.01 0.40
N ILE A 44 -0.89 7.26 1.50
CA ILE A 44 -2.02 6.43 1.94
C ILE A 44 -2.55 6.89 3.30
N GLN A 45 -3.86 6.77 3.50
CA GLN A 45 -4.55 7.00 4.75
C GLN A 45 -4.82 5.67 5.45
N VAL A 46 -4.43 5.60 6.71
CA VAL A 46 -4.74 4.49 7.62
C VAL A 46 -5.84 4.88 8.61
N PRO A 47 -6.60 3.92 9.16
CA PRO A 47 -7.69 4.21 10.10
C PRO A 47 -7.26 4.90 11.40
N ASN A 48 -6.09 4.56 11.95
CA ASN A 48 -5.57 5.11 13.20
C ASN A 48 -4.05 4.87 13.34
N LYS A 49 -3.46 5.37 14.43
CA LYS A 49 -2.01 5.24 14.70
C LYS A 49 -1.53 3.80 14.84
N PHE A 50 -2.32 2.90 15.42
CA PHE A 50 -1.93 1.49 15.57
C PHE A 50 -1.73 0.80 14.23
N PHE A 51 -2.54 1.13 13.22
CA PHE A 51 -2.32 0.65 11.85
C PHE A 51 -0.99 1.10 11.29
N TYR A 52 -0.65 2.39 11.47
CA TYR A 52 0.62 2.93 11.04
C TYR A 52 1.79 2.17 11.69
N GLU A 53 1.79 2.05 13.02
CA GLU A 53 2.87 1.39 13.78
C GLU A 53 3.03 -0.09 13.36
N TRP A 54 1.92 -0.82 13.24
CA TRP A 54 1.95 -2.22 12.83
C TRP A 54 2.43 -2.42 11.38
N LEU A 55 1.97 -1.57 10.46
CA LEU A 55 2.41 -1.61 9.06
C LEU A 55 3.90 -1.23 8.95
N GLU A 56 4.36 -0.25 9.73
CA GLU A 56 5.76 0.16 9.77
C GLU A 56 6.66 -0.97 10.28
N GLU A 57 6.26 -1.66 11.35
CA GLU A 57 7.06 -2.72 11.95
C GLU A 57 7.07 -4.00 11.11
N HIS A 58 5.91 -4.41 10.56
CA HIS A 58 5.76 -5.72 9.91
C HIS A 58 5.76 -5.69 8.38
N TYR A 59 5.32 -4.59 7.77
CA TYR A 59 5.00 -4.55 6.34
C TYR A 59 5.68 -3.41 5.57
N VAL A 60 6.51 -2.58 6.21
CA VAL A 60 7.17 -1.44 5.55
C VAL A 60 8.04 -1.88 4.37
N SER A 61 8.73 -2.99 4.51
CA SER A 61 9.58 -3.56 3.46
C SER A 61 8.75 -4.03 2.27
N LEU A 62 7.63 -4.71 2.54
CA LEU A 62 6.70 -5.15 1.50
C LEU A 62 6.07 -3.95 0.79
N LEU A 63 5.58 -2.96 1.54
CA LEU A 63 4.99 -1.74 0.98
C LEU A 63 5.98 -1.00 0.08
N LYS A 64 7.21 -0.74 0.57
CA LYS A 64 8.26 -0.07 -0.20
C LYS A 64 8.60 -0.83 -1.49
N MET A 65 8.78 -2.15 -1.41
CA MET A 65 9.07 -2.97 -2.59
C MET A 65 7.94 -2.90 -3.62
N THR A 66 6.69 -2.99 -3.14
CA THR A 66 5.51 -3.02 -4.00
C THR A 66 5.28 -1.67 -4.67
N ILE A 67 5.35 -0.57 -3.91
CA ILE A 67 5.18 0.79 -4.42
C ILE A 67 6.27 1.11 -5.46
N ARG A 68 7.55 0.79 -5.18
CA ARG A 68 8.63 1.02 -6.16
C ARG A 68 8.41 0.26 -7.46
N ARG A 69 7.98 -1.00 -7.36
CA ARG A 69 7.70 -1.83 -8.54
C ARG A 69 6.60 -1.23 -9.40
N GLU A 70 5.52 -0.72 -8.79
CA GLU A 70 4.41 -0.13 -9.53
C GLU A 70 4.73 1.27 -10.09
N LEU A 71 5.59 2.04 -9.43
CA LEU A 71 6.03 3.36 -9.90
C LEU A 71 7.14 3.27 -10.97
N GLY A 72 7.86 2.16 -11.03
CA GLY A 72 8.80 1.85 -12.12
C GLY A 72 10.21 2.41 -11.92
N ASP A 73 10.70 2.41 -10.68
CA ASP A 73 12.12 2.66 -10.36
C ASP A 73 12.99 1.43 -10.70
#